data_AF-A0A4U1IU32-F1
#
_entry.id   AF-A0A4U1IU32-F1
#
_cell.length_a   1.000
_cell.length_b   1.000
_cell.length_c   1.000
_cell.angle_alpha   90.00
_cell.angle_beta   90.00
_cell.angle_gamma   90.00
#
_symmetry.space_group_name_H-M   'P 1'
#
loop_
_entity.id
_entity.type
_entity.pdbx_description
1 polymer ?
#
loop_
_entity_poly.entity_id
_entity_poly.type
_entity_poly.pdbx_seq_one_letter_code
_entity_poly.pdbx_strand_id
1 'polypeptide(L)'
;MIARREWSYFVVMALAAMTHGCQGEMGETGLDDAADSTASEAEAPADSEDAEPAEVTDEAALTAAGSLRDMPGSARAGSEGLEPDDARMTAKDAPLGVTGNLSITKGDEDWYRVVVPAHTIARVGIEMKHAAGDLDLVAYDAQGRLLGSRNGAEYPYTFRGQETNSEYYGFYSEDGGAVYYVRVLGHAGATNTYSLRLKHYAYKDSQTCTGAGFSLADCDGRGSSGSGLIPFPFADPSDSVVGDGYNFASYSNYRFARRELVMLVRHALAETRKAFPGTKPLSLIDICQMDGVTPGYDVGDPRHPQSTHDQGGNIDISYFQTDGANDAEIVCNDGASHADGYCTAGAAKTHIVDLPRQAFFMAKLFASPRTRVIGTDTVLAPLLQSTAKSLAALPAGDRRKISQAELSAFSSRLAYGSGWPYHHHHIHLSLEWRSQGNARGGEVSPLVAPAPFHTMQAPGEAVDSLDMAWPPRP
;
A
#
# COMPACT_ATOMS: atom_id res chain seq x y z
N MET A 1 -19.44 0.66 -37.21
CA MET A 1 -19.20 2.12 -37.37
C MET A 1 -20.17 2.83 -36.45
N ILE A 2 -19.71 3.25 -35.28
CA ILE A 2 -20.51 3.97 -34.29
C ILE A 2 -19.73 5.23 -33.94
N ALA A 3 -20.42 6.37 -34.10
CA ALA A 3 -19.91 7.71 -33.93
C ALA A 3 -19.60 8.00 -32.45
N ARG A 4 -18.42 8.58 -32.21
CA ARG A 4 -18.02 9.18 -30.94
C ARG A 4 -18.77 10.51 -30.78
N ARG A 5 -19.36 10.74 -29.62
CA ARG A 5 -19.79 12.08 -29.17
C ARG A 5 -18.79 12.56 -28.13
N GLU A 6 -18.07 13.62 -28.48
CA GLU A 6 -17.28 14.43 -27.56
C GLU A 6 -18.19 15.33 -26.73
N TRP A 7 -17.83 15.56 -25.47
CA TRP A 7 -18.43 16.58 -24.62
C TRP A 7 -17.37 17.63 -24.33
N SER A 8 -17.58 18.83 -24.87
CA SER A 8 -16.79 20.03 -24.62
C SER A 8 -17.23 20.69 -23.31
N TYR A 9 -16.29 21.05 -22.44
CA TYR A 9 -16.53 21.96 -21.32
C TYR A 9 -16.19 23.40 -21.71
N PHE A 10 -17.17 24.28 -21.56
CA PHE A 10 -17.06 25.72 -21.75
C PHE A 10 -16.31 26.37 -20.58
N VAL A 11 -15.31 27.19 -20.92
CA VAL A 11 -14.62 28.13 -20.03
C VAL A 11 -15.40 29.44 -19.98
N VAL A 12 -15.71 29.94 -18.79
CA VAL A 12 -16.10 31.35 -18.57
C VAL A 12 -14.90 32.05 -17.94
N MET A 13 -14.16 32.80 -18.77
CA MET A 13 -13.13 33.75 -18.35
C MET A 13 -13.74 35.15 -18.36
N ALA A 14 -13.69 35.84 -17.22
CA ALA A 14 -13.98 37.26 -17.13
C ALA A 14 -12.69 38.06 -17.38
N LEU A 15 -12.71 38.88 -18.44
CA LEU A 15 -11.72 39.92 -18.74
C LEU A 15 -11.88 41.11 -17.78
N ALA A 16 -10.77 41.62 -17.27
CA ALA A 16 -10.58 43.05 -17.06
C ALA A 16 -9.13 43.40 -17.39
N ALA A 17 -8.97 44.14 -18.49
CA ALA A 17 -7.72 44.71 -18.97
C ALA A 17 -7.32 45.92 -18.13
N MET A 18 -6.01 46.14 -17.95
CA MET A 18 -5.40 47.46 -18.18
C MET A 18 -3.96 47.31 -18.69
N THR A 19 -3.75 48.00 -19.80
CA THR A 19 -2.55 48.26 -20.59
C THR A 19 -1.44 48.94 -19.79
N HIS A 20 -0.17 48.69 -20.15
CA HIS A 20 0.84 49.70 -20.52
C HIS A 20 1.99 48.99 -21.24
N GLY A 21 2.27 49.41 -22.48
CA GLY A 21 3.33 48.84 -23.32
C GLY A 21 4.70 49.46 -23.04
N CYS A 22 5.73 48.81 -23.59
CA CYS A 22 6.84 49.47 -24.26
C CYS A 22 7.52 48.49 -25.22
N GLN A 23 7.73 48.97 -26.44
CA GLN A 23 8.45 48.33 -27.54
C GLN A 23 9.96 48.30 -27.25
N GLY A 24 10.66 47.36 -27.89
CA GLY A 24 12.11 47.34 -28.00
C GLY A 24 12.55 46.25 -28.97
N GLU A 25 12.64 46.62 -30.25
CA GLU A 25 13.20 45.82 -31.35
C GLU A 25 14.73 45.69 -31.29
N MET A 26 15.22 44.80 -32.16
CA MET A 26 16.57 44.65 -32.74
C MET A 26 17.50 43.69 -31.99
N GLY A 27 18.21 42.77 -32.64
CA GLY A 27 18.40 42.55 -34.07
C GLY A 27 19.24 41.29 -34.32
N GLU A 28 19.29 40.92 -35.59
CA GLU A 28 19.94 39.78 -36.22
C GLU A 28 21.46 39.69 -36.00
N THR A 29 21.99 38.46 -36.06
CA THR A 29 23.13 37.95 -36.86
C THR A 29 23.37 36.51 -36.36
N GLY A 30 23.41 35.42 -37.12
CA GLY A 30 23.86 35.21 -38.50
C GLY A 30 25.13 34.35 -38.47
N LEU A 31 25.07 33.15 -39.08
CA LEU A 31 26.18 32.44 -39.76
C LEU A 31 27.25 31.81 -38.80
N ASP A 32 27.89 30.66 -39.02
CA ASP A 32 28.08 29.76 -40.17
C ASP A 32 28.70 28.42 -39.69
N ASP A 33 28.62 27.40 -40.56
CA ASP A 33 29.57 26.29 -40.81
C ASP A 33 29.81 25.19 -39.75
N ALA A 34 29.50 23.92 -40.05
CA ALA A 34 30.29 22.93 -40.82
C ALA A 34 31.61 22.54 -40.11
N ALA A 35 32.13 21.33 -40.11
CA ALA A 35 31.80 19.97 -40.49
C ALA A 35 32.98 19.12 -39.96
N ASP A 36 32.85 17.80 -40.08
CA ASP A 36 33.96 16.89 -40.42
C ASP A 36 34.62 16.03 -39.31
N SER A 37 34.44 14.71 -39.53
CA SER A 37 35.38 13.57 -39.46
C SER A 37 36.25 13.34 -38.18
N THR A 38 36.65 12.13 -37.78
CA THR A 38 36.94 10.84 -38.43
C THR A 38 36.81 9.68 -37.43
N ALA A 39 36.64 8.46 -37.96
CA ALA A 39 36.69 7.17 -37.28
C ALA A 39 38.12 6.58 -37.16
N SER A 40 38.18 5.39 -36.52
CA SER A 40 39.22 4.33 -36.49
C SER A 40 40.41 4.55 -35.54
N GLU A 41 41.03 3.58 -34.83
CA GLU A 41 41.22 2.12 -34.92
C GLU A 41 41.41 1.56 -33.47
N ALA A 42 40.82 0.43 -33.06
CA ALA A 42 41.40 -0.92 -33.01
C ALA A 42 42.89 -1.03 -32.58
N GLU A 43 43.17 -1.63 -31.41
CA GLU A 43 43.96 -2.87 -31.25
C GLU A 43 44.13 -3.26 -29.75
N ALA A 44 43.96 -4.56 -29.48
CA ALA A 44 44.40 -5.27 -28.28
C ALA A 44 45.68 -6.08 -28.62
N PRO A 45 46.52 -6.47 -27.64
CA PRO A 45 46.43 -7.83 -27.03
C PRO A 45 46.69 -7.79 -25.49
N ALA A 46 46.05 -8.61 -24.67
CA ALA A 46 46.27 -10.03 -24.33
C ALA A 46 47.55 -10.33 -23.52
N ASP A 47 47.37 -10.73 -22.25
CA ASP A 47 48.07 -11.78 -21.47
C ASP A 47 47.59 -11.65 -20.00
N SER A 48 46.71 -12.53 -19.51
CA SER A 48 46.94 -13.87 -18.93
C SER A 48 47.61 -13.83 -17.56
N GLU A 49 46.87 -14.20 -16.51
CA GLU A 49 47.37 -15.13 -15.48
C GLU A 49 46.23 -15.68 -14.62
N ASP A 50 46.35 -16.98 -14.38
CA ASP A 50 45.38 -17.92 -13.83
C ASP A 50 45.14 -17.77 -12.32
N ALA A 51 43.89 -18.01 -11.90
CA ALA A 51 43.59 -18.57 -10.58
C ALA A 51 42.25 -19.33 -10.61
N GLU A 52 42.34 -20.64 -10.81
CA GLU A 52 41.26 -21.61 -10.63
C GLU A 52 40.92 -21.83 -9.14
N PRO A 53 39.72 -22.35 -8.84
CA PRO A 53 39.03 -22.14 -7.56
C PRO A 53 39.28 -23.26 -6.54
N ALA A 54 39.26 -22.91 -5.26
CA ALA A 54 39.24 -23.88 -4.17
C ALA A 54 37.79 -24.33 -3.92
N GLU A 55 37.51 -25.60 -4.20
CA GLU A 55 36.35 -26.32 -3.67
C GLU A 55 36.46 -26.43 -2.14
N VAL A 56 35.39 -26.06 -1.44
CA VAL A 56 35.16 -26.47 -0.05
C VAL A 56 33.77 -27.07 0.02
N THR A 57 33.73 -28.39 0.09
CA THR A 57 32.58 -29.16 0.57
C THR A 57 32.54 -29.08 2.09
N ASP A 58 31.42 -28.65 2.66
CA ASP A 58 30.78 -29.44 3.74
C ASP A 58 29.35 -28.97 4.01
N GLU A 59 28.45 -29.96 4.04
CA GLU A 59 27.11 -29.83 4.58
C GLU A 59 27.17 -29.62 6.11
N ALA A 60 26.06 -29.10 6.65
CA ALA A 60 25.72 -28.98 8.07
C ALA A 60 26.23 -27.73 8.83
N ALA A 61 25.45 -26.65 8.76
CA ALA A 61 25.25 -25.73 9.91
C ALA A 61 23.93 -24.95 9.78
N LEU A 62 22.81 -25.65 9.61
CA LEU A 62 21.46 -25.08 9.67
C LEU A 62 20.96 -25.06 11.12
N THR A 63 21.64 -24.31 12.00
CA THR A 63 21.14 -23.97 13.34
C THR A 63 21.79 -22.68 13.84
N ALA A 64 21.20 -21.53 13.51
CA ALA A 64 21.40 -20.30 14.27
C ALA A 64 20.15 -19.41 14.13
N ALA A 65 19.09 -19.78 14.85
CA ALA A 65 18.08 -18.83 15.28
C ALA A 65 18.75 -17.87 16.29
N GLY A 66 19.43 -16.86 15.76
CA GLY A 66 20.08 -15.80 16.53
C GLY A 66 19.03 -14.81 17.00
N SER A 67 18.75 -14.86 18.31
CA SER A 67 18.14 -13.78 19.08
C SER A 67 18.78 -12.44 18.70
N LEU A 68 17.99 -11.55 18.07
CA LEU A 68 18.38 -10.17 17.83
C LEU A 68 18.53 -9.50 19.21
N ARG A 69 19.78 -9.30 19.62
CA ARG A 69 20.11 -8.55 20.82
C ARG A 69 19.63 -7.11 20.65
N ASP A 70 18.91 -6.61 21.65
CA ASP A 70 18.66 -5.20 21.88
C ASP A 70 19.98 -4.41 21.73
N MET A 71 20.04 -3.56 20.70
CA MET A 71 21.11 -2.57 20.55
C MET A 71 20.77 -1.36 21.44
N PRO A 72 21.65 -0.96 22.37
CA PRO A 72 21.42 0.23 23.18
C PRO A 72 21.84 1.50 22.41
N GLY A 73 21.02 2.55 22.51
CA GLY A 73 21.48 3.93 22.34
C GLY A 73 20.90 4.70 21.16
N SER A 74 19.70 5.24 21.34
CA SER A 74 19.19 6.38 20.56
C SER A 74 20.06 7.62 20.83
N ALA A 75 21.09 7.85 20.02
CA ALA A 75 21.78 9.14 19.99
C ALA A 75 20.87 10.14 19.28
N ARG A 76 20.42 11.18 20.00
CA ARG A 76 19.77 12.35 19.40
C ARG A 76 20.83 13.12 18.60
N ALA A 77 20.90 12.89 17.30
CA ALA A 77 21.54 13.86 16.40
C ALA A 77 20.69 15.13 16.40
N GLY A 78 21.29 16.29 16.67
CA GLY A 78 20.68 17.59 16.38
C GLY A 78 20.79 17.92 14.89
N SER A 79 20.05 18.93 14.43
CA SER A 79 19.98 19.37 13.03
C SER A 79 21.32 19.64 12.35
N GLU A 80 22.31 20.15 13.08
CA GLU A 80 23.65 20.51 12.57
C GLU A 80 24.40 19.35 11.88
N GLY A 81 23.98 18.09 12.09
CA GLY A 81 24.62 16.91 11.50
C GLY A 81 24.03 16.42 10.17
N LEU A 82 22.84 16.91 9.77
CA LEU A 82 22.17 16.44 8.56
C LEU A 82 22.20 17.45 7.40
N GLU A 83 22.52 18.72 7.67
CA GLU A 83 22.73 19.70 6.61
C GLU A 83 24.15 19.65 6.00
N PRO A 84 24.34 20.02 4.73
CA PRO A 84 23.31 20.30 3.72
C PRO A 84 22.73 19.00 3.12
N ASP A 85 21.41 18.95 2.93
CA ASP A 85 20.71 17.83 2.26
C ASP A 85 19.61 18.25 1.25
N ASP A 86 19.72 19.48 0.73
CA ASP A 86 18.83 20.17 -0.25
C ASP A 86 18.54 19.43 -1.58
N ALA A 87 19.17 18.27 -1.82
CA ALA A 87 19.05 17.53 -3.07
C ALA A 87 19.25 16.04 -2.88
N ARG A 88 18.61 15.23 -3.74
CA ARG A 88 18.76 13.77 -3.72
C ARG A 88 20.23 13.29 -3.77
N MET A 89 21.10 14.01 -4.51
CA MET A 89 22.52 13.66 -4.62
C MET A 89 23.32 13.94 -3.33
N THR A 90 22.82 14.84 -2.48
CA THR A 90 23.43 15.21 -1.19
C THR A 90 22.68 14.61 0.00
N ALA A 91 21.70 13.75 -0.27
CA ALA A 91 20.85 13.12 0.74
C ALA A 91 21.65 12.43 1.85
N LYS A 92 21.24 12.60 3.11
CA LYS A 92 21.87 11.92 4.24
C LYS A 92 21.24 10.57 4.51
N ASP A 93 22.05 9.64 5.01
CA ASP A 93 21.50 8.39 5.53
C ASP A 93 20.58 8.69 6.73
N ALA A 94 19.32 8.26 6.63
CA ALA A 94 18.32 8.43 7.68
C ALA A 94 18.78 7.69 8.95
N PRO A 95 18.99 8.40 10.09
CA PRO A 95 19.43 7.75 11.32
C PRO A 95 18.34 6.82 11.87
N LEU A 96 18.73 5.63 12.33
CA LEU A 96 17.81 4.74 13.04
C LEU A 96 17.36 5.39 14.36
N GLY A 97 16.07 5.34 14.65
CA GLY A 97 15.48 5.95 15.83
C GLY A 97 14.77 7.26 15.52
N VAL A 98 14.93 8.24 16.39
CA VAL A 98 14.26 9.55 16.31
C VAL A 98 15.32 10.64 16.25
N THR A 99 15.28 11.42 15.18
CA THR A 99 16.09 12.64 15.01
C THR A 99 15.15 13.83 15.11
N GLY A 100 15.37 14.70 16.10
CA GLY A 100 14.49 15.84 16.37
C GLY A 100 15.15 17.17 16.07
N ASN A 101 14.35 18.25 16.14
CA ASN A 101 14.78 19.62 15.88
C ASN A 101 15.30 19.87 14.45
N LEU A 102 14.79 19.10 13.48
CA LEU A 102 15.00 19.37 12.05
C LEU A 102 14.06 20.49 11.61
N SER A 103 14.38 21.18 10.53
CA SER A 103 13.60 22.34 10.10
C SER A 103 13.60 22.51 8.60
N ILE A 104 12.41 22.66 8.02
CA ILE A 104 12.24 23.15 6.65
C ILE A 104 12.07 24.67 6.71
N THR A 105 12.95 25.38 6.00
CA THR A 105 12.83 26.81 5.73
C THR A 105 12.33 27.09 4.31
N LYS A 106 12.26 28.36 3.91
CA LYS A 106 11.66 28.72 2.61
C LYS A 106 12.62 28.34 1.47
N GLY A 107 12.18 27.43 0.61
CA GLY A 107 12.96 26.93 -0.53
C GLY A 107 13.92 25.80 -0.17
N ASP A 108 13.79 25.28 1.04
CA ASP A 108 14.56 24.21 1.66
C ASP A 108 13.92 22.84 1.39
N GLU A 109 14.74 21.81 1.26
CA GLU A 109 14.29 20.45 0.98
C GLU A 109 15.20 19.40 1.61
N ASP A 110 14.71 18.69 2.63
CA ASP A 110 15.55 17.70 3.29
C ASP A 110 15.41 16.34 2.59
N TRP A 111 16.49 15.86 1.98
CA TRP A 111 16.54 14.53 1.36
C TRP A 111 17.24 13.50 2.25
N TYR A 112 16.54 12.40 2.53
CA TYR A 112 17.08 11.26 3.29
C TYR A 112 17.15 9.98 2.46
N ARG A 113 18.30 9.32 2.52
CA ARG A 113 18.54 7.97 2.00
C ARG A 113 18.18 6.92 3.05
N VAL A 114 17.32 5.98 2.68
CA VAL A 114 16.89 4.86 3.53
C VAL A 114 17.45 3.57 2.95
N VAL A 115 18.32 2.90 3.71
CA VAL A 115 18.84 1.57 3.35
C VAL A 115 18.09 0.50 4.13
N VAL A 116 17.42 -0.39 3.42
CA VAL A 116 16.60 -1.43 4.03
C VAL A 116 17.42 -2.71 4.17
N PRO A 117 17.62 -3.24 5.40
CA PRO A 117 18.31 -4.51 5.61
C PRO A 117 17.51 -5.69 5.02
N ALA A 118 18.18 -6.83 4.89
CA ALA A 118 17.52 -8.07 4.45
C ALA A 118 16.38 -8.45 5.41
N HIS A 119 15.32 -9.03 4.86
CA HIS A 119 14.13 -9.47 5.59
C HIS A 119 13.62 -8.43 6.60
N THR A 120 13.54 -7.17 6.15
CA THR A 120 13.17 -6.05 7.02
C THR A 120 12.17 -5.14 6.34
N ILE A 121 11.12 -4.76 7.07
CA ILE A 121 10.32 -3.58 6.75
C ILE A 121 10.90 -2.37 7.49
N ALA A 122 11.32 -1.35 6.74
CA ALA A 122 11.71 -0.05 7.26
C ALA A 122 10.51 0.89 7.26
N ARG A 123 10.13 1.39 8.44
CA ARG A 123 9.17 2.47 8.61
C ARG A 123 9.92 3.79 8.74
N VAL A 124 9.76 4.67 7.76
CA VAL A 124 10.26 6.05 7.82
C VAL A 124 9.09 7.01 7.95
N GLY A 125 9.26 8.11 8.64
CA GLY A 125 8.26 9.17 8.65
C GLY A 125 8.71 10.43 9.35
N ILE A 126 7.86 11.45 9.24
CA ILE A 126 8.02 12.73 9.93
C ILE A 126 6.91 12.94 10.93
N GLU A 127 7.22 13.66 12.01
CA GLU A 127 6.22 14.22 12.92
C GLU A 127 6.45 15.72 13.05
N MET A 128 5.36 16.48 12.94
CA MET A 128 5.35 17.94 12.95
C MET A 128 4.05 18.44 13.56
N LYS A 129 4.03 19.69 14.05
CA LYS A 129 2.77 20.36 14.35
C LYS A 129 2.22 20.93 13.05
N HIS A 130 1.30 20.24 12.39
CA HIS A 130 0.76 20.64 11.07
C HIS A 130 0.27 22.10 11.07
N ALA A 131 -0.41 22.53 12.14
CA ALA A 131 -0.90 23.90 12.30
C ALA A 131 0.20 24.99 12.36
N ALA A 132 1.48 24.63 12.50
CA ALA A 132 2.61 25.57 12.46
C ALA A 132 3.19 25.78 11.04
N GLY A 133 2.79 24.95 10.09
CA GLY A 133 3.30 24.94 8.73
C GLY A 133 3.20 23.52 8.19
N ASP A 134 2.57 23.37 7.03
CA ASP A 134 2.32 22.05 6.50
C ASP A 134 3.54 21.50 5.75
N LEU A 135 4.00 20.32 6.15
CA LEU A 135 5.13 19.64 5.53
C LEU A 135 4.63 18.36 4.90
N ASP A 136 5.08 18.10 3.68
CA ASP A 136 4.81 16.85 2.97
C ASP A 136 6.07 15.96 3.03
N LEU A 137 5.85 14.64 3.10
CA LEU A 137 6.87 13.62 2.89
C LEU A 137 6.62 12.96 1.53
N VAL A 138 7.66 12.80 0.71
CA VAL A 138 7.54 12.16 -0.60
C VAL A 138 8.57 11.05 -0.74
N ALA A 139 8.15 9.87 -1.21
CA ALA A 139 9.00 8.68 -1.32
C ALA A 139 9.40 8.39 -2.78
N TYR A 140 10.65 8.01 -2.97
CA TYR A 140 11.23 7.62 -4.26
C TYR A 140 12.01 6.31 -4.12
N ASP A 141 12.13 5.57 -5.22
CA ASP A 141 13.04 4.44 -5.30
C ASP A 141 14.50 4.86 -5.57
N ALA A 142 15.39 3.87 -5.68
CA ALA A 142 16.81 4.08 -5.97
C ALA A 142 17.06 4.81 -7.31
N GLN A 143 16.19 4.64 -8.30
CA GLN A 143 16.31 5.29 -9.62
C GLN A 143 15.76 6.73 -9.60
N GLY A 144 15.00 7.11 -8.57
CA GLY A 144 14.32 8.40 -8.46
C GLY A 144 12.92 8.41 -9.04
N ARG A 145 12.33 7.23 -9.29
CA ARG A 145 10.91 7.13 -9.62
C ARG A 145 10.11 7.40 -8.36
N LEU A 146 9.09 8.23 -8.51
CA LEU A 146 8.15 8.56 -7.45
C LEU A 146 7.35 7.29 -7.07
N LEU A 147 7.40 6.91 -5.80
CA LEU A 147 6.62 5.81 -5.25
C LEU A 147 5.28 6.30 -4.69
N GLY A 148 5.31 7.45 -4.02
CA GLY A 148 4.13 7.98 -3.36
C GLY A 148 4.39 9.25 -2.59
N SER A 149 3.33 10.03 -2.44
CA SER A 149 3.19 11.05 -1.41
C SER A 149 2.13 10.59 -0.41
N ARG A 150 1.65 11.53 0.41
CA ARG A 150 0.59 11.32 1.37
C ARG A 150 -0.63 10.62 0.78
N ASN A 151 -1.05 11.05 -0.39
CA ASN A 151 -2.14 10.46 -1.15
C ASN A 151 -1.73 10.27 -2.62
N GLY A 152 -1.76 9.03 -3.10
CA GLY A 152 -1.39 8.70 -4.47
C GLY A 152 0.11 8.82 -4.77
N ALA A 153 0.42 8.87 -6.07
CA ALA A 153 1.77 8.82 -6.61
C ALA A 153 2.24 10.17 -7.17
N GLU A 154 1.61 11.29 -6.80
CA GLU A 154 1.91 12.62 -7.34
C GLU A 154 1.99 13.69 -6.24
N TYR A 155 2.79 14.73 -6.50
CA TYR A 155 2.99 15.91 -5.66
C TYR A 155 2.93 17.16 -6.57
N PRO A 156 2.30 18.29 -6.20
CA PRO A 156 1.84 18.72 -4.88
C PRO A 156 0.42 18.29 -4.48
N TYR A 157 -0.25 17.46 -5.29
CA TYR A 157 -1.64 16.97 -5.15
C TYR A 157 -2.70 18.04 -4.76
N THR A 158 -3.69 18.25 -5.61
CA THR A 158 -4.74 19.27 -5.37
C THR A 158 -5.70 18.91 -4.24
N PHE A 159 -5.75 17.64 -3.82
CA PHE A 159 -6.67 17.14 -2.80
C PHE A 159 -6.01 17.00 -1.43
N ARG A 160 -6.22 18.00 -0.57
CA ARG A 160 -5.61 18.15 0.76
C ARG A 160 -6.47 17.58 1.90
N GLY A 161 -7.11 16.45 1.68
CA GLY A 161 -7.98 15.83 2.67
C GLY A 161 -7.18 15.16 3.80
N GLN A 162 -7.79 15.09 4.99
CA GLN A 162 -7.31 14.27 6.11
C GLN A 162 -5.91 14.62 6.63
N GLU A 163 -5.46 15.88 6.58
CA GLU A 163 -4.12 16.34 7.02
C GLU A 163 -3.83 16.09 8.52
N THR A 164 -2.64 15.58 8.84
CA THR A 164 -2.27 15.11 10.20
C THR A 164 -0.93 15.67 10.64
N ASN A 165 -0.58 15.47 11.92
CA ASN A 165 0.71 15.85 12.50
C ASN A 165 1.86 14.88 12.15
N SER A 166 1.67 13.98 11.18
CA SER A 166 2.68 12.99 10.82
C SER A 166 2.46 12.39 9.44
N GLU A 167 3.53 11.94 8.79
CA GLU A 167 3.44 11.14 7.57
C GLU A 167 4.43 9.97 7.62
N TYR A 168 3.99 8.79 7.19
CA TYR A 168 4.79 7.57 7.32
C TYR A 168 4.71 6.67 6.09
N TYR A 169 5.85 6.05 5.77
CA TYR A 169 6.01 5.09 4.68
C TYR A 169 6.66 3.79 5.16
N GLY A 170 6.34 2.71 4.46
CA GLY A 170 6.97 1.41 4.63
C GLY A 170 7.75 1.01 3.38
N PHE A 171 8.95 0.47 3.58
CA PHE A 171 9.76 -0.13 2.52
C PHE A 171 10.18 -1.55 2.94
N TYR A 172 10.26 -2.49 2.01
CA TYR A 172 10.64 -3.86 2.29
C TYR A 172 11.82 -4.28 1.40
N SER A 173 12.76 -5.05 1.96
CA SER A 173 13.81 -5.69 1.19
C SER A 173 13.97 -7.14 1.63
N GLU A 174 13.89 -8.06 0.66
CA GLU A 174 14.16 -9.47 0.92
C GLU A 174 15.67 -9.71 1.04
N ASP A 175 16.43 -9.33 0.00
CA ASP A 175 17.88 -9.57 -0.10
C ASP A 175 18.73 -8.57 0.71
N GLY A 176 18.14 -7.44 1.10
CA GLY A 176 18.82 -6.36 1.79
C GLY A 176 19.60 -5.42 0.87
N GLY A 177 19.90 -4.23 1.39
CA GLY A 177 20.63 -3.22 0.65
C GLY A 177 19.77 -2.42 -0.34
N ALA A 178 18.45 -2.68 -0.41
CA ALA A 178 17.54 -1.84 -1.17
C ALA A 178 17.60 -0.40 -0.66
N VAL A 179 17.68 0.55 -1.59
CA VAL A 179 17.80 1.98 -1.29
C VAL A 179 16.53 2.69 -1.74
N TYR A 180 15.99 3.50 -0.83
CA TYR A 180 14.90 4.43 -1.10
C TYR A 180 15.32 5.83 -0.69
N TYR A 181 14.62 6.83 -1.20
CA TYR A 181 14.79 8.21 -0.78
C TYR A 181 13.46 8.75 -0.28
N VAL A 182 13.51 9.52 0.81
CA VAL A 182 12.40 10.38 1.19
C VAL A 182 12.81 11.83 1.13
N ARG A 183 11.88 12.69 0.74
CA ARG A 183 12.06 14.14 0.63
C ARG A 183 11.03 14.80 1.53
N VAL A 184 11.48 15.67 2.43
CA VAL A 184 10.64 16.52 3.25
C VAL A 184 10.61 17.91 2.64
N LEU A 185 9.43 18.51 2.50
CA LEU A 185 9.31 19.86 1.94
C LEU A 185 8.04 20.56 2.44
N GLY A 186 8.05 21.88 2.40
CA GLY A 186 6.91 22.69 2.80
C GLY A 186 5.85 22.80 1.72
N HIS A 187 4.60 22.43 2.02
CA HIS A 187 3.49 22.66 1.12
C HIS A 187 3.32 24.16 0.84
N ALA A 188 3.24 24.54 -0.44
CA ALA A 188 3.13 25.93 -0.86
C ALA A 188 4.19 26.87 -0.24
N GLY A 189 5.39 26.34 0.05
CA GLY A 189 6.49 27.08 0.66
C GLY A 189 6.34 27.30 2.18
N ALA A 190 5.51 26.49 2.85
CA ALA A 190 5.43 26.46 4.30
C ALA A 190 6.78 26.14 4.94
N THR A 191 6.96 26.58 6.17
CA THR A 191 8.16 26.31 6.97
C THR A 191 7.73 25.70 8.29
N ASN A 192 8.44 24.70 8.78
CA ASN A 192 8.13 24.10 10.07
C ASN A 192 9.33 23.34 10.63
N THR A 193 9.31 23.10 11.94
CA THR A 193 10.20 22.13 12.58
C THR A 193 9.54 20.76 12.62
N TYR A 194 10.34 19.71 12.49
CA TYR A 194 9.85 18.34 12.53
C TYR A 194 10.86 17.39 13.18
N SER A 195 10.43 16.13 13.35
CA SER A 195 11.32 15.02 13.69
C SER A 195 11.24 13.93 12.63
N LEU A 196 12.39 13.42 12.22
CA LEU A 196 12.52 12.24 11.37
C LEU A 196 12.54 10.98 12.23
N ARG A 197 11.84 9.94 11.79
CA ARG A 197 11.80 8.65 12.46
C ARG A 197 12.08 7.53 11.48
N LEU A 198 13.05 6.68 11.81
CA LEU A 198 13.30 5.42 11.10
C LEU A 198 13.23 4.26 12.11
N LYS A 199 12.42 3.25 11.80
CA LYS A 199 12.32 2.03 12.62
C LYS A 199 12.30 0.80 11.73
N HIS A 200 13.04 -0.22 12.12
CA HIS A 200 13.09 -1.51 11.41
C HIS A 200 12.21 -2.55 12.10
N TYR A 201 11.58 -3.39 11.29
CA TYR A 201 10.77 -4.52 11.71
C TYR A 201 11.21 -5.77 10.96
N ALA A 202 11.56 -6.84 11.68
CA ALA A 202 11.81 -8.12 11.05
C ALA A 202 10.55 -8.58 10.28
N TYR A 203 10.75 -8.99 9.02
CA TYR A 203 9.68 -9.38 8.12
C TYR A 203 10.17 -10.37 7.07
N LYS A 204 9.38 -11.41 6.81
CA LYS A 204 9.63 -12.36 5.73
C LYS A 204 8.31 -12.95 5.28
N ASP A 205 8.01 -12.88 3.99
CA ASP A 205 6.80 -13.48 3.44
C ASP A 205 6.77 -15.01 3.66
N SER A 206 5.56 -15.51 3.90
CA SER A 206 5.23 -16.93 3.94
C SER A 206 3.72 -17.07 3.78
N GLN A 207 3.24 -18.30 3.57
CA GLN A 207 1.81 -18.58 3.54
C GLN A 207 1.12 -18.23 4.88
N THR A 208 1.84 -18.34 6.00
CA THR A 208 1.34 -17.91 7.32
C THR A 208 2.43 -17.20 8.10
N CYS A 209 2.04 -16.23 8.94
CA CYS A 209 3.00 -15.47 9.74
C CYS A 209 3.78 -16.35 10.74
N THR A 210 3.12 -17.31 11.40
CA THR A 210 3.82 -18.27 12.26
C THR A 210 4.69 -19.24 11.46
N GLY A 211 4.29 -19.58 10.23
CA GLY A 211 5.09 -20.39 9.32
C GLY A 211 6.37 -19.68 8.86
N ALA A 212 6.42 -18.35 8.92
CA ALA A 212 7.64 -17.57 8.73
C ALA A 212 8.53 -17.50 10.00
N GLY A 213 8.12 -18.13 11.11
CA GLY A 213 8.88 -18.19 12.36
C GLY A 213 8.60 -17.05 13.35
N PHE A 214 7.63 -16.18 13.06
CA PHE A 214 7.22 -15.11 13.99
C PHE A 214 6.35 -15.66 15.13
N SER A 215 6.44 -15.03 16.29
CA SER A 215 5.58 -15.39 17.43
C SER A 215 4.12 -15.00 17.16
N LEU A 216 3.17 -15.59 17.90
CA LEU A 216 1.78 -15.16 17.81
C LEU A 216 1.59 -13.68 18.16
N ALA A 217 2.36 -13.17 19.13
CA ALA A 217 2.30 -11.76 19.53
C ALA A 217 2.75 -10.84 18.39
N ASP A 218 3.80 -11.24 17.67
CA ASP A 218 4.25 -10.56 16.45
C ASP A 218 3.16 -10.59 15.38
N CYS A 219 2.59 -11.76 15.10
CA CYS A 219 1.58 -11.92 14.05
C CYS A 219 0.34 -11.09 14.33
N ASP A 220 -0.13 -11.08 15.58
CA ASP A 220 -1.32 -10.36 16.01
C ASP A 220 -1.10 -8.84 16.14
N GLY A 221 0.16 -8.38 16.05
CA GLY A 221 0.51 -6.95 16.07
C GLY A 221 0.12 -6.22 17.36
N ARG A 222 0.09 -6.92 18.50
CA ARG A 222 -0.35 -6.33 19.78
C ARG A 222 0.69 -5.35 20.31
N GLY A 223 0.23 -4.20 20.80
CA GLY A 223 1.05 -3.21 21.47
C GLY A 223 0.25 -1.97 21.86
N SER A 224 0.73 -1.21 22.84
CA SER A 224 0.13 0.09 23.18
C SER A 224 0.27 1.04 22.00
N SER A 225 -0.78 1.81 21.71
CA SER A 225 -0.81 2.80 20.62
C SER A 225 -0.29 2.23 19.30
N GLY A 226 -0.73 1.02 18.94
CA GLY A 226 -0.36 0.35 17.69
C GLY A 226 1.12 0.00 17.53
N SER A 227 1.91 -0.03 18.61
CA SER A 227 3.36 -0.32 18.55
C SER A 227 3.72 -1.69 17.94
N GLY A 228 2.79 -2.64 17.90
CA GLY A 228 2.94 -3.94 17.23
C GLY A 228 2.51 -3.95 15.76
N LEU A 229 1.89 -2.87 15.27
CA LEU A 229 1.52 -2.72 13.86
C LEU A 229 2.73 -2.30 13.02
N ILE A 230 2.71 -2.73 11.77
CA ILE A 230 3.74 -2.41 10.77
C ILE A 230 3.09 -1.66 9.61
N PRO A 231 3.83 -0.76 8.93
CA PRO A 231 3.32 -0.19 7.70
C PRO A 231 3.25 -1.28 6.63
N PHE A 232 2.20 -1.28 5.82
CA PHE A 232 2.16 -2.06 4.59
C PHE A 232 3.16 -1.41 3.62
N PRO A 233 4.24 -2.12 3.21
CA PRO A 233 5.31 -1.50 2.44
C PRO A 233 4.82 -1.10 1.05
N PHE A 234 5.44 -0.10 0.43
CA PHE A 234 5.30 0.12 -1.01
C PHE A 234 5.69 -1.15 -1.77
N ALA A 235 5.03 -1.39 -2.90
CA ALA A 235 5.43 -2.46 -3.80
C ALA A 235 6.79 -2.12 -4.43
N ASP A 236 7.64 -3.13 -4.58
CA ASP A 236 8.96 -3.00 -5.17
C ASP A 236 9.07 -3.96 -6.36
N PRO A 237 9.35 -3.52 -7.59
CA PRO A 237 9.54 -4.41 -8.73
C PRO A 237 10.62 -5.48 -8.55
N SER A 238 11.58 -5.27 -7.64
CA SER A 238 12.63 -6.24 -7.29
C SER A 238 12.20 -7.27 -6.23
N ASP A 239 11.02 -7.10 -5.62
CA ASP A 239 10.42 -8.05 -4.68
C ASP A 239 10.10 -9.37 -5.39
N SER A 240 10.74 -10.47 -4.95
CA SER A 240 10.59 -11.78 -5.60
C SER A 240 9.21 -12.42 -5.38
N VAL A 241 8.45 -11.95 -4.38
CA VAL A 241 7.18 -12.55 -3.96
C VAL A 241 6.01 -11.93 -4.72
N VAL A 242 5.91 -10.60 -4.68
CA VAL A 242 4.79 -9.87 -5.29
C VAL A 242 5.20 -8.87 -6.35
N GLY A 243 6.48 -8.48 -6.42
CA GLY A 243 6.97 -7.44 -7.33
C GLY A 243 6.18 -6.14 -7.18
N ASP A 244 5.85 -5.54 -8.33
CA ASP A 244 4.97 -4.38 -8.47
C ASP A 244 3.46 -4.71 -8.29
N GLY A 245 3.11 -5.77 -7.57
CA GLY A 245 1.77 -6.38 -7.57
C GLY A 245 0.62 -5.55 -7.00
N TYR A 246 0.91 -4.39 -6.41
CA TYR A 246 -0.11 -3.53 -5.83
C TYR A 246 0.35 -2.07 -5.78
N ASN A 247 -0.62 -1.17 -5.57
CA ASN A 247 -0.39 0.23 -5.24
C ASN A 247 -1.36 0.63 -4.11
N PHE A 248 -1.40 1.91 -3.74
CA PHE A 248 -2.32 2.41 -2.71
C PHE A 248 -3.23 3.51 -3.24
N ALA A 249 -4.51 3.41 -2.90
CA ALA A 249 -5.55 4.42 -3.13
C ALA A 249 -6.05 5.05 -1.81
N SER A 250 -5.31 4.88 -0.72
CA SER A 250 -5.56 5.44 0.61
C SER A 250 -4.45 6.38 1.05
N TYR A 251 -4.70 7.18 2.09
CA TYR A 251 -3.67 8.01 2.71
C TYR A 251 -2.59 7.15 3.38
N SER A 252 -1.34 7.58 3.30
CA SER A 252 -0.18 6.87 3.86
C SER A 252 -0.32 6.53 5.34
N ASN A 253 -0.94 7.43 6.11
CA ASN A 253 -1.17 7.26 7.55
C ASN A 253 -2.19 6.16 7.91
N TYR A 254 -2.94 5.65 6.93
CA TYR A 254 -3.96 4.63 7.15
C TYR A 254 -3.55 3.24 6.64
N ARG A 255 -2.24 3.05 6.38
CA ARG A 255 -1.67 1.81 5.82
C ARG A 255 -0.99 0.95 6.89
N PHE A 256 -1.45 0.97 8.14
CA PHE A 256 -0.88 0.17 9.22
C PHE A 256 -1.66 -1.12 9.43
N ALA A 257 -0.96 -2.23 9.60
CA ALA A 257 -1.56 -3.55 9.62
C ALA A 257 -0.89 -4.45 10.67
N ARG A 258 -1.62 -5.48 11.09
CA ARG A 258 -0.98 -6.65 11.72
C ARG A 258 -0.05 -7.30 10.70
N ARG A 259 1.06 -7.85 11.17
CA ARG A 259 2.04 -8.54 10.32
C ARG A 259 1.39 -9.68 9.52
N GLU A 260 0.47 -10.42 10.15
CA GLU A 260 -0.27 -11.48 9.48
C GLU A 260 -1.17 -11.00 8.32
N LEU A 261 -1.72 -9.78 8.41
CA LEU A 261 -2.55 -9.23 7.37
C LEU A 261 -1.71 -8.84 6.15
N VAL A 262 -0.57 -8.17 6.37
CA VAL A 262 0.37 -7.82 5.29
C VAL A 262 0.81 -9.08 4.54
N MET A 263 1.21 -10.12 5.28
CA MET A 263 1.62 -11.41 4.69
C MET A 263 0.50 -12.11 3.93
N LEU A 264 -0.72 -12.13 4.48
CA LEU A 264 -1.86 -12.78 3.83
C LEU A 264 -2.20 -12.13 2.49
N VAL A 265 -2.27 -10.80 2.45
CA VAL A 265 -2.59 -10.05 1.24
C VAL A 265 -1.49 -10.24 0.19
N ARG A 266 -0.21 -10.12 0.59
CA ARG A 266 0.93 -10.34 -0.31
C ARG A 266 0.96 -11.77 -0.84
N HIS A 267 0.74 -12.77 0.01
CA HIS A 267 0.64 -14.16 -0.42
C HIS A 267 -0.48 -14.38 -1.45
N ALA A 268 -1.68 -13.85 -1.19
CA ALA A 268 -2.81 -13.98 -2.12
C ALA A 268 -2.55 -13.28 -3.47
N LEU A 269 -1.89 -12.12 -3.47
CA LEU A 269 -1.46 -11.43 -4.69
C LEU A 269 -0.44 -12.25 -5.48
N ALA A 270 0.58 -12.80 -4.80
CA ALA A 270 1.61 -13.64 -5.40
C ALA A 270 0.99 -14.86 -6.10
N GLU A 271 0.10 -15.58 -5.40
CA GLU A 271 -0.59 -16.74 -5.97
C GLU A 271 -1.49 -16.35 -7.14
N THR A 272 -2.16 -15.19 -7.06
CA THR A 272 -3.02 -14.69 -8.14
C THR A 272 -2.20 -14.37 -9.40
N ARG A 273 -1.04 -13.71 -9.25
CA ARG A 273 -0.13 -13.41 -10.38
C ARG A 273 0.41 -14.68 -11.03
N LYS A 274 0.69 -15.74 -10.24
CA LYS A 274 1.08 -17.05 -10.78
C LYS A 274 -0.05 -17.72 -11.56
N ALA A 275 -1.28 -17.70 -11.02
CA ALA A 275 -2.45 -18.31 -11.65
C ALA A 275 -2.94 -17.56 -12.90
N PHE A 276 -2.74 -16.24 -12.93
CA PHE A 276 -3.16 -15.33 -13.98
C PHE A 276 -1.98 -14.43 -14.42
N PRO A 277 -1.08 -14.90 -15.31
CA PRO A 277 0.01 -14.08 -15.84
C PRO A 277 -0.51 -12.81 -16.50
N GLY A 278 0.28 -11.73 -16.40
CA GLY A 278 -0.11 -10.40 -16.87
C GLY A 278 -1.12 -9.70 -15.95
N THR A 279 -1.35 -10.22 -14.74
CA THR A 279 -2.12 -9.52 -13.70
C THR A 279 -1.45 -8.19 -13.39
N LYS A 280 -2.14 -7.10 -13.71
CA LYS A 280 -1.76 -5.73 -13.36
C LYS A 280 -1.86 -5.50 -11.84
N PRO A 281 -1.19 -4.47 -11.30
CA PRO A 281 -1.22 -4.15 -9.87
C PRO A 281 -2.67 -3.98 -9.37
N LEU A 282 -2.93 -4.35 -8.11
CA LEU A 282 -4.23 -4.13 -7.45
C LEU A 282 -4.14 -3.00 -6.43
N SER A 283 -5.08 -2.06 -6.43
CA SER A 283 -5.10 -1.00 -5.41
C SER A 283 -5.52 -1.54 -4.04
N LEU A 284 -4.69 -1.25 -3.05
CA LEU A 284 -5.00 -1.41 -1.64
C LEU A 284 -5.49 -0.08 -1.08
N ILE A 285 -6.48 -0.13 -0.20
CA ILE A 285 -7.17 1.06 0.28
C ILE A 285 -6.92 1.18 1.79
N ASP A 286 -7.95 1.44 2.59
CA ASP A 286 -7.81 1.79 4.00
C ASP A 286 -7.53 0.54 4.84
N ILE A 287 -6.62 0.66 5.82
CA ILE A 287 -6.27 -0.43 6.74
C ILE A 287 -6.59 -0.03 8.17
N CYS A 288 -5.74 0.79 8.80
CA CYS A 288 -5.97 1.48 10.06
C CYS A 288 -4.90 2.55 10.26
N GLN A 289 -5.15 3.47 11.19
CA GLN A 289 -4.16 4.42 11.67
C GLN A 289 -2.97 3.71 12.34
N MET A 290 -1.84 4.41 12.50
CA MET A 290 -0.67 3.85 13.19
C MET A 290 -0.97 3.35 14.60
N ASP A 291 -1.86 4.02 15.32
CA ASP A 291 -2.28 3.65 16.67
C ASP A 291 -3.29 2.49 16.71
N GLY A 292 -3.68 1.99 15.54
CA GLY A 292 -4.68 0.94 15.39
C GLY A 292 -6.10 1.44 15.49
N VAL A 293 -6.36 2.74 15.42
CA VAL A 293 -7.73 3.28 15.37
C VAL A 293 -8.22 3.31 13.91
N THR A 294 -9.54 3.24 13.75
CA THR A 294 -10.24 3.43 12.49
C THR A 294 -9.74 4.71 11.76
N PRO A 295 -9.51 4.67 10.44
CA PRO A 295 -9.05 5.82 9.66
C PRO A 295 -9.90 7.09 9.82
N GLY A 296 -9.24 8.23 9.94
CA GLY A 296 -9.82 9.57 9.95
C GLY A 296 -10.29 10.10 11.31
N TYR A 297 -10.17 9.30 12.37
CA TYR A 297 -10.46 9.76 13.73
C TYR A 297 -9.39 10.73 14.25
N ASP A 298 -8.15 10.64 13.76
CA ASP A 298 -7.05 11.55 14.07
C ASP A 298 -7.28 12.99 13.57
N VAL A 299 -8.18 13.17 12.59
CA VAL A 299 -8.55 14.46 12.01
C VAL A 299 -10.01 14.85 12.24
N GLY A 300 -10.78 14.02 12.96
CA GLY A 300 -12.19 14.25 13.23
C GLY A 300 -13.12 14.06 12.02
N ASP A 301 -12.66 13.34 11.00
CA ASP A 301 -13.41 13.00 9.79
C ASP A 301 -13.34 11.48 9.53
N PRO A 302 -14.04 10.65 10.33
CA PRO A 302 -13.98 9.20 10.21
C PRO A 302 -14.36 8.71 8.82
N ARG A 303 -13.52 7.83 8.27
CA ARG A 303 -13.77 7.21 6.95
C ARG A 303 -14.58 5.93 7.03
N HIS A 304 -14.67 5.35 8.23
CA HIS A 304 -15.42 4.11 8.45
C HIS A 304 -16.16 4.17 9.78
N PRO A 305 -17.21 3.35 9.97
CA PRO A 305 -17.86 3.23 11.28
C PRO A 305 -16.85 2.87 12.38
N GLN A 306 -17.07 3.39 13.58
CA GLN A 306 -16.18 3.12 14.71
C GLN A 306 -15.98 1.62 14.91
N SER A 307 -14.75 1.18 15.24
CA SER A 307 -14.37 -0.23 15.43
C SER A 307 -14.47 -1.12 14.18
N THR A 308 -14.58 -0.52 13.01
CA THR A 308 -14.17 -1.13 11.74
C THR A 308 -12.78 -0.60 11.40
N HIS A 309 -11.95 -1.37 10.70
CA HIS A 309 -10.57 -0.92 10.42
C HIS A 309 -9.74 -0.56 11.68
N ASP A 310 -9.99 -1.20 12.82
CA ASP A 310 -9.15 -1.05 14.02
C ASP A 310 -8.20 -2.24 14.21
N GLN A 311 -7.17 -2.01 15.03
CA GLN A 311 -6.14 -2.96 15.44
C GLN A 311 -5.39 -3.64 14.28
N GLY A 312 -5.37 -3.02 13.10
CA GLY A 312 -4.69 -3.51 11.89
C GLY A 312 -5.20 -4.85 11.35
N GLY A 313 -6.42 -5.25 11.73
CA GLY A 313 -7.01 -6.53 11.35
C GLY A 313 -7.91 -6.50 10.13
N ASN A 314 -8.13 -5.33 9.53
CA ASN A 314 -9.03 -5.15 8.40
C ASN A 314 -8.33 -4.37 7.29
N ILE A 315 -8.74 -4.60 6.04
CA ILE A 315 -8.25 -3.88 4.87
C ILE A 315 -9.31 -3.87 3.77
N ASP A 316 -9.45 -2.73 3.14
CA ASP A 316 -10.22 -2.57 1.91
C ASP A 316 -9.30 -2.79 0.71
N ILE A 317 -9.76 -3.59 -0.24
CA ILE A 317 -8.97 -3.97 -1.42
C ILE A 317 -9.86 -3.82 -2.65
N SER A 318 -9.38 -3.12 -3.66
CA SER A 318 -10.10 -2.99 -4.93
C SER A 318 -10.44 -4.35 -5.55
N TYR A 319 -11.42 -4.36 -6.45
CA TYR A 319 -11.68 -5.52 -7.29
C TYR A 319 -10.65 -5.60 -8.42
N PHE A 320 -10.28 -6.82 -8.83
CA PHE A 320 -9.70 -7.00 -10.15
C PHE A 320 -10.74 -6.64 -11.22
N GLN A 321 -10.34 -5.81 -12.18
CA GLN A 321 -11.20 -5.24 -13.20
C GLN A 321 -10.78 -5.71 -14.61
N THR A 322 -11.75 -5.79 -15.51
CA THR A 322 -11.59 -6.30 -16.88
C THR A 322 -10.93 -5.30 -17.84
N ASP A 323 -11.00 -4.00 -17.55
CA ASP A 323 -10.16 -2.96 -18.18
C ASP A 323 -8.71 -2.95 -17.62
N GLY A 324 -8.52 -3.59 -16.47
CA GLY A 324 -7.27 -3.68 -15.75
C GLY A 324 -6.83 -2.36 -15.12
N ALA A 325 -7.75 -1.44 -14.79
CA ALA A 325 -7.42 -0.32 -13.91
C ALA A 325 -7.08 -0.83 -12.50
N ASN A 326 -7.84 -1.83 -12.03
CA ASN A 326 -7.74 -2.45 -10.70
C ASN A 326 -7.70 -1.44 -9.55
N ASP A 327 -8.41 -0.32 -9.71
CA ASP A 327 -8.40 0.82 -8.81
C ASP A 327 -9.68 0.87 -7.94
N ALA A 328 -9.87 1.93 -7.17
CA ALA A 328 -11.01 2.08 -6.26
C ALA A 328 -12.30 2.59 -6.95
N GLU A 329 -12.45 2.44 -8.27
CA GLU A 329 -13.67 2.83 -8.96
C GLU A 329 -14.85 1.86 -8.74
N ILE A 330 -16.06 2.38 -8.94
CA ILE A 330 -17.29 1.60 -8.84
C ILE A 330 -17.36 0.58 -9.99
N VAL A 331 -17.39 -0.71 -9.64
CA VAL A 331 -17.29 -1.80 -10.62
C VAL A 331 -18.64 -2.26 -11.20
N CYS A 332 -19.75 -1.69 -10.74
CA CYS A 332 -21.10 -2.09 -11.15
C CYS A 332 -21.35 -1.89 -12.64
N ASN A 333 -20.81 -0.80 -13.21
CA ASN A 333 -20.90 -0.40 -14.62
C ASN A 333 -22.31 -0.58 -15.25
N ASP A 334 -23.35 -0.32 -14.48
CA ASP A 334 -24.76 -0.50 -14.88
C ASP A 334 -25.46 0.83 -15.21
N GLY A 335 -24.70 1.93 -15.18
CA GLY A 335 -25.17 3.28 -15.52
C GLY A 335 -25.92 4.00 -14.40
N ALA A 336 -25.98 3.46 -13.18
CA ALA A 336 -26.57 4.11 -12.02
C ALA A 336 -25.56 4.98 -11.24
N SER A 337 -26.08 5.83 -10.34
CA SER A 337 -25.25 6.71 -9.49
C SER A 337 -24.76 6.05 -8.20
N HIS A 338 -25.36 4.92 -7.79
CA HIS A 338 -24.99 4.13 -6.60
C HIS A 338 -24.90 4.91 -5.28
N ALA A 339 -25.68 6.00 -5.14
CA ALA A 339 -25.70 6.83 -3.94
C ALA A 339 -26.22 6.09 -2.69
N ASP A 340 -26.86 4.93 -2.87
CA ASP A 340 -27.30 4.03 -1.79
C ASP A 340 -26.21 3.05 -1.34
N GLY A 341 -25.04 3.07 -1.99
CA GLY A 341 -23.93 2.19 -1.69
C GLY A 341 -24.11 0.77 -2.21
N TYR A 342 -24.98 0.53 -3.21
CA TYR A 342 -25.13 -0.80 -3.81
C TYR A 342 -25.08 -0.76 -5.34
N CYS A 343 -24.57 -1.82 -5.94
CA CYS A 343 -24.85 -2.09 -7.35
C CYS A 343 -26.35 -2.32 -7.55
N THR A 344 -26.87 -1.92 -8.71
CA THR A 344 -28.24 -2.29 -9.08
C THR A 344 -28.26 -3.71 -9.65
N ALA A 345 -29.46 -4.27 -9.82
CA ALA A 345 -29.61 -5.57 -10.48
C ALA A 345 -29.04 -5.61 -11.92
N GLY A 346 -28.81 -4.45 -12.55
CA GLY A 346 -28.13 -4.35 -13.84
C GLY A 346 -26.70 -4.88 -13.81
N ALA A 347 -25.97 -4.69 -12.70
CA ALA A 347 -24.59 -5.15 -12.54
C ALA A 347 -24.46 -6.68 -12.64
N ALA A 348 -25.54 -7.44 -12.44
CA ALA A 348 -25.55 -8.90 -12.69
C ALA A 348 -25.23 -9.27 -14.15
N LYS A 349 -25.31 -8.31 -15.08
CA LYS A 349 -25.06 -8.49 -16.52
C LYS A 349 -23.93 -7.63 -17.05
N THR A 350 -23.65 -6.48 -16.43
CA THR A 350 -22.78 -5.44 -16.99
C THR A 350 -21.79 -4.88 -15.97
N HIS A 351 -21.14 -5.70 -15.15
CA HIS A 351 -20.05 -5.23 -14.27
C HIS A 351 -18.69 -5.28 -14.96
N ILE A 352 -17.68 -4.62 -14.39
CA ILE A 352 -16.29 -4.71 -14.85
C ILE A 352 -15.41 -5.64 -14.00
N VAL A 353 -15.94 -6.31 -12.97
CA VAL A 353 -15.17 -7.28 -12.18
C VAL A 353 -14.64 -8.43 -13.06
N ASP A 354 -13.34 -8.69 -13.01
CA ASP A 354 -12.74 -9.93 -13.52
C ASP A 354 -13.03 -11.06 -12.53
N LEU A 355 -14.20 -11.69 -12.70
CA LEU A 355 -14.70 -12.69 -11.75
C LEU A 355 -13.72 -13.86 -11.52
N PRO A 356 -13.10 -14.48 -12.55
CA PRO A 356 -12.16 -15.58 -12.30
C PRO A 356 -10.95 -15.17 -11.46
N ARG A 357 -10.33 -14.03 -11.77
CA ARG A 357 -9.16 -13.55 -11.02
C ARG A 357 -9.57 -13.13 -9.61
N GLN A 358 -10.68 -12.39 -9.47
CA GLN A 358 -11.18 -11.94 -8.18
C GLN A 358 -11.56 -13.10 -7.26
N ALA A 359 -12.32 -14.08 -7.77
CA ALA A 359 -12.73 -15.24 -6.96
C ALA A 359 -11.54 -16.09 -6.55
N PHE A 360 -10.52 -16.24 -7.41
CA PHE A 360 -9.28 -16.92 -7.03
C PHE A 360 -8.52 -16.17 -5.93
N PHE A 361 -8.33 -14.86 -6.08
CA PHE A 361 -7.67 -14.02 -5.09
C PHE A 361 -8.36 -14.12 -3.71
N MET A 362 -9.68 -13.96 -3.70
CA MET A 362 -10.49 -14.11 -2.48
C MET A 362 -10.39 -15.52 -1.89
N ALA A 363 -10.35 -16.57 -2.72
CA ALA A 363 -10.15 -17.94 -2.24
C ALA A 363 -8.80 -18.11 -1.51
N LYS A 364 -7.73 -17.44 -1.97
CA LYS A 364 -6.43 -17.42 -1.29
C LYS A 364 -6.46 -16.63 0.02
N LEU A 365 -7.24 -15.55 0.10
CA LEU A 365 -7.50 -14.85 1.36
C LEU A 365 -8.27 -15.76 2.34
N PHE A 366 -9.30 -16.47 1.87
CA PHE A 366 -10.08 -17.40 2.68
C PHE A 366 -9.33 -18.68 3.10
N ALA A 367 -8.23 -19.01 2.43
CA ALA A 367 -7.37 -20.13 2.81
C ALA A 367 -6.78 -19.95 4.23
N SER A 368 -6.67 -18.70 4.68
CA SER A 368 -6.24 -18.43 6.06
C SER A 368 -7.35 -18.78 7.05
N PRO A 369 -7.06 -19.57 8.11
CA PRO A 369 -7.99 -19.80 9.20
C PRO A 369 -8.25 -18.53 10.01
N ARG A 370 -7.44 -17.47 9.82
CA ARG A 370 -7.61 -16.17 10.47
C ARG A 370 -8.58 -15.26 9.73
N THR A 371 -8.94 -15.55 8.48
CA THR A 371 -9.93 -14.77 7.75
C THR A 371 -11.31 -15.03 8.35
N ARG A 372 -11.85 -14.00 9.01
CA ARG A 372 -13.17 -14.02 9.64
C ARG A 372 -14.26 -13.85 8.60
N VAL A 373 -14.12 -12.81 7.79
CA VAL A 373 -15.12 -12.43 6.79
C VAL A 373 -14.48 -11.65 5.64
N ILE A 374 -15.03 -11.80 4.44
CA ILE A 374 -14.83 -10.84 3.35
C ILE A 374 -16.19 -10.28 2.92
N GLY A 375 -16.35 -8.97 3.07
CA GLY A 375 -17.53 -8.21 2.66
C GLY A 375 -17.49 -7.80 1.20
N THR A 376 -18.62 -7.91 0.50
CA THR A 376 -18.77 -7.54 -0.91
C THR A 376 -20.17 -7.00 -1.20
N ASP A 377 -20.35 -6.39 -2.37
CA ASP A 377 -21.67 -5.95 -2.84
C ASP A 377 -22.67 -7.11 -3.02
N THR A 378 -23.95 -6.82 -2.77
CA THR A 378 -25.04 -7.80 -2.78
C THR A 378 -25.32 -8.45 -4.14
N VAL A 379 -25.05 -7.73 -5.24
CA VAL A 379 -25.23 -8.21 -6.62
C VAL A 379 -24.00 -9.00 -7.08
N LEU A 380 -22.80 -8.58 -6.66
CA LEU A 380 -21.54 -9.21 -7.05
C LEU A 380 -21.29 -10.53 -6.30
N ALA A 381 -21.71 -10.64 -5.03
CA ALA A 381 -21.44 -11.80 -4.20
C ALA A 381 -21.89 -13.15 -4.80
N PRO A 382 -23.13 -13.32 -5.32
CA PRO A 382 -23.54 -14.57 -5.97
C PRO A 382 -22.71 -14.92 -7.21
N LEU A 383 -22.25 -13.92 -7.97
CA LEU A 383 -21.41 -14.12 -9.17
C LEU A 383 -20.03 -14.66 -8.77
N LEU A 384 -19.45 -14.08 -7.71
CA LEU A 384 -18.18 -14.52 -7.13
C LEU A 384 -18.28 -15.95 -6.58
N GLN A 385 -19.36 -16.29 -5.85
CA GLN A 385 -19.60 -17.65 -5.38
C GLN A 385 -19.74 -18.67 -6.51
N SER A 386 -20.49 -18.32 -7.57
CA SER A 386 -20.63 -19.17 -8.77
C SER A 386 -19.29 -19.39 -9.46
N THR A 387 -18.48 -18.34 -9.53
CA THR A 387 -17.16 -18.40 -10.15
C THR A 387 -16.18 -19.23 -9.31
N ALA A 388 -16.19 -19.10 -7.98
CA ALA A 388 -15.40 -19.93 -7.08
C ALA A 388 -15.73 -21.43 -7.25
N LYS A 389 -17.02 -21.80 -7.39
CA LYS A 389 -17.43 -23.18 -7.70
C LYS A 389 -16.87 -23.65 -9.04
N SER A 390 -16.86 -22.79 -10.05
CA SER A 390 -16.28 -23.10 -11.37
C SER A 390 -14.77 -23.30 -11.30
N LEU A 391 -14.05 -22.46 -10.53
CA LEU A 391 -12.61 -22.64 -10.28
C LEU A 391 -12.32 -23.95 -9.55
N ALA A 392 -13.14 -24.34 -8.56
CA ALA A 392 -12.97 -25.59 -7.85
C ALA A 392 -13.21 -26.82 -8.74
N ALA A 393 -14.02 -26.69 -9.78
CA ALA A 393 -14.33 -27.75 -10.75
C ALA A 393 -13.26 -27.91 -11.85
N LEU A 394 -12.26 -27.01 -11.95
CA LEU A 394 -11.19 -27.11 -12.94
C LEU A 394 -10.36 -28.41 -12.79
N PRO A 395 -9.70 -28.91 -13.85
CA PRO A 395 -8.82 -30.07 -13.77
C PRO A 395 -7.67 -29.87 -12.76
N ALA A 396 -7.18 -30.96 -12.14
CA ALA A 396 -6.16 -30.90 -11.07
C ALA A 396 -4.86 -30.17 -11.46
N GLY A 397 -4.48 -30.16 -12.74
CA GLY A 397 -3.30 -29.46 -13.25
C GLY A 397 -3.53 -28.00 -13.65
N ASP A 398 -4.76 -27.48 -13.56
CA ASP A 398 -5.02 -26.07 -13.84
C ASP A 398 -4.59 -25.23 -12.64
N ARG A 399 -3.62 -24.33 -12.84
CA ARG A 399 -3.09 -23.42 -11.81
C ARG A 399 -4.15 -22.49 -11.19
N ARG A 400 -5.30 -22.32 -11.83
CA ARG A 400 -6.43 -21.52 -11.34
C ARG A 400 -7.38 -22.34 -10.47
N LYS A 401 -7.18 -23.66 -10.37
CA LYS A 401 -8.01 -24.52 -9.55
C LYS A 401 -7.85 -24.12 -8.08
N ILE A 402 -8.97 -23.92 -7.42
CA ILE A 402 -9.02 -23.78 -5.95
C ILE A 402 -9.39 -25.13 -5.32
N SER A 403 -8.91 -25.36 -4.11
CA SER A 403 -9.22 -26.54 -3.32
C SER A 403 -10.64 -26.51 -2.78
N GLN A 404 -11.15 -27.68 -2.39
CA GLN A 404 -12.47 -27.76 -1.76
C GLN A 404 -12.52 -27.07 -0.39
N ALA A 405 -11.38 -27.02 0.32
CA ALA A 405 -11.26 -26.29 1.58
C ALA A 405 -11.38 -24.78 1.37
N GLU A 406 -10.71 -24.23 0.35
CA GLU A 406 -10.82 -22.82 -0.04
C GLU A 406 -12.25 -22.48 -0.47
N LEU A 407 -12.90 -23.32 -1.28
CA LEU A 407 -14.31 -23.12 -1.67
C LEU A 407 -15.26 -23.13 -0.46
N SER A 408 -15.03 -24.03 0.50
CA SER A 408 -15.83 -24.14 1.73
C SER A 408 -15.68 -22.89 2.60
N ALA A 409 -14.44 -22.43 2.80
CA ALA A 409 -14.16 -21.19 3.53
C ALA A 409 -14.77 -19.97 2.83
N PHE A 410 -14.63 -19.88 1.50
CA PHE A 410 -15.26 -18.85 0.68
C PHE A 410 -16.77 -18.80 0.88
N SER A 411 -17.43 -19.96 0.78
CA SER A 411 -18.90 -20.04 0.86
C SER A 411 -19.43 -19.74 2.26
N SER A 412 -18.66 -20.06 3.31
CA SER A 412 -19.09 -19.89 4.70
C SER A 412 -18.76 -18.51 5.30
N ARG A 413 -17.81 -17.78 4.71
CA ARG A 413 -17.30 -16.51 5.27
C ARG A 413 -17.40 -15.32 4.31
N LEU A 414 -17.97 -15.49 3.11
CA LEU A 414 -18.38 -14.35 2.29
C LEU A 414 -19.61 -13.69 2.90
N ALA A 415 -19.58 -12.37 3.03
CA ALA A 415 -20.70 -11.58 3.53
C ALA A 415 -21.10 -10.47 2.55
N TYR A 416 -22.39 -10.16 2.53
CA TYR A 416 -23.02 -9.16 1.68
C TYR A 416 -24.44 -8.85 2.22
N GLY A 417 -25.12 -7.87 1.61
CA GLY A 417 -26.48 -7.48 1.98
C GLY A 417 -26.52 -6.16 2.77
N SER A 418 -27.59 -5.91 3.53
CA SER A 418 -27.87 -4.60 4.14
C SER A 418 -26.83 -4.11 5.17
N GLY A 419 -25.98 -5.00 5.67
CA GLY A 419 -24.87 -4.67 6.56
C GLY A 419 -23.56 -4.33 5.84
N TRP A 420 -23.55 -4.37 4.51
CA TRP A 420 -22.36 -4.18 3.67
C TRP A 420 -22.59 -3.15 2.54
N PRO A 421 -23.14 -1.95 2.83
CA PRO A 421 -23.20 -0.87 1.83
C PRO A 421 -21.79 -0.40 1.45
N TYR A 422 -21.65 0.22 0.29
CA TYR A 422 -20.43 0.82 -0.28
C TYR A 422 -19.32 -0.17 -0.65
N HIS A 423 -19.60 -1.48 -0.67
CA HIS A 423 -18.63 -2.51 -1.10
C HIS A 423 -18.69 -2.81 -2.61
N HIS A 424 -19.15 -1.84 -3.40
CA HIS A 424 -19.26 -1.91 -4.87
C HIS A 424 -18.03 -1.39 -5.61
N HIS A 425 -16.97 -1.01 -4.88
CA HIS A 425 -15.68 -0.58 -5.44
C HIS A 425 -14.48 -1.29 -4.78
N HIS A 426 -14.73 -2.03 -3.69
CA HIS A 426 -13.73 -2.82 -2.99
C HIS A 426 -14.38 -4.04 -2.31
N ILE A 427 -13.55 -5.01 -1.96
CA ILE A 427 -13.85 -6.03 -0.94
C ILE A 427 -13.31 -5.56 0.40
N HIS A 428 -14.00 -5.89 1.49
CA HIS A 428 -13.52 -5.63 2.86
C HIS A 428 -13.06 -6.93 3.50
N LEU A 429 -11.76 -7.11 3.69
CA LEU A 429 -11.18 -8.26 4.38
C LEU A 429 -11.06 -7.96 5.86
N SER A 430 -11.58 -8.86 6.71
CA SER A 430 -11.44 -8.78 8.16
C SER A 430 -10.90 -10.10 8.74
N LEU A 431 -9.90 -9.98 9.62
CA LEU A 431 -9.34 -11.09 10.36
C LEU A 431 -10.04 -11.30 11.70
N GLU A 432 -9.91 -12.51 12.25
CA GLU A 432 -10.40 -12.85 13.57
C GLU A 432 -9.78 -11.96 14.65
N TRP A 433 -10.66 -11.46 15.52
CA TRP A 433 -10.30 -10.75 16.75
C TRP A 433 -9.83 -11.77 17.77
N ARG A 434 -8.60 -11.64 18.25
CA ARG A 434 -8.14 -12.46 19.35
C ARG A 434 -8.47 -11.77 20.66
N SER A 435 -9.32 -12.38 21.48
CA SER A 435 -9.55 -11.97 22.85
C SER A 435 -8.23 -11.97 23.65
N GLN A 436 -8.15 -11.14 24.69
CA GLN A 436 -6.94 -10.99 25.50
C GLN A 436 -6.61 -12.19 26.42
N GLY A 437 -7.25 -13.35 26.29
CA GLY A 437 -7.06 -14.48 27.20
C GLY A 437 -6.77 -15.78 26.48
N ASN A 438 -5.50 -16.16 26.38
CA ASN A 438 -5.01 -17.55 26.56
C ASN A 438 -3.49 -17.59 26.45
N ALA A 439 -2.84 -16.98 27.44
CA ALA A 439 -1.42 -17.17 27.74
C ALA A 439 -1.24 -18.06 28.99
N ARG A 440 -2.14 -19.00 29.25
CA ARG A 440 -1.94 -20.06 30.25
C ARG A 440 -2.31 -21.40 29.63
N GLY A 441 -1.33 -22.29 29.55
CA GLY A 441 -1.54 -23.68 29.19
C GLY A 441 -2.52 -24.35 30.16
N GLY A 442 -3.42 -25.15 29.60
CA GLY A 442 -4.41 -25.91 30.34
C GLY A 442 -5.62 -26.22 29.46
N GLU A 443 -5.70 -27.47 29.01
CA GLU A 443 -6.83 -28.21 28.43
C GLU A 443 -7.88 -27.46 27.57
N VAL A 444 -7.99 -27.93 26.33
CA VAL A 444 -9.00 -27.55 25.36
C VAL A 444 -10.38 -27.96 25.86
N SER A 445 -11.17 -27.01 26.35
CA SER A 445 -12.63 -27.10 26.26
C SER A 445 -13.07 -26.42 24.97
N PRO A 446 -13.83 -27.10 24.08
CA PRO A 446 -14.35 -26.47 22.88
C PRO A 446 -15.38 -25.43 23.31
N LEU A 447 -15.05 -24.15 23.12
CA LEU A 447 -16.08 -23.12 23.09
C LEU A 447 -17.01 -23.48 21.93
N VAL A 448 -18.27 -23.75 22.29
CA VAL A 448 -19.37 -24.02 21.39
C VAL A 448 -19.33 -23.00 20.26
N ALA A 449 -19.20 -23.48 19.02
CA ALA A 449 -19.32 -22.63 17.84
C ALA A 449 -20.66 -21.86 17.95
N PRO A 450 -20.67 -20.52 17.82
CA PRO A 450 -21.92 -19.82 17.68
C PRO A 450 -22.66 -20.40 16.47
N ALA A 451 -23.98 -20.52 16.60
CA ALA A 451 -24.89 -21.05 15.58
C ALA A 451 -24.61 -20.44 14.19
N PRO A 452 -24.95 -21.14 13.08
CA PRO A 452 -24.77 -20.61 11.73
C PRO A 452 -25.30 -19.18 11.65
N PHE A 453 -24.45 -18.27 11.18
CA PHE A 453 -24.72 -16.84 11.05
C PHE A 453 -25.96 -16.61 10.17
N HIS A 454 -27.13 -16.52 10.79
CA HIS A 454 -28.19 -15.68 10.28
C HIS A 454 -27.72 -14.24 10.47
N THR A 455 -27.66 -13.49 9.36
CA THR A 455 -27.56 -12.02 9.28
C THR A 455 -27.67 -11.34 10.64
N MET A 456 -26.54 -11.02 11.27
CA MET A 456 -26.55 -10.07 12.37
C MET A 456 -26.90 -8.72 11.79
N GLN A 457 -28.13 -8.28 12.02
CA GLN A 457 -28.52 -6.89 11.90
C GLN A 457 -27.69 -6.12 12.93
N ALA A 458 -26.82 -5.22 12.48
CA ALA A 458 -26.17 -4.27 13.35
C ALA A 458 -27.26 -3.52 14.14
N PRO A 459 -27.07 -3.22 15.44
CA PRO A 459 -27.98 -2.33 16.16
C PRO A 459 -28.08 -1.03 15.38
N GLY A 460 -29.30 -0.67 15.03
CA GLY A 460 -29.61 0.48 14.19
C GLY A 460 -29.23 1.79 14.87
N GLU A 461 -28.03 2.26 14.57
CA GLU A 461 -27.85 3.67 14.28
C GLU A 461 -27.63 3.75 12.78
N ALA A 462 -28.54 4.45 12.08
CA ALA A 462 -28.27 4.90 10.74
C ALA A 462 -27.00 5.74 10.84
N VAL A 463 -25.88 5.20 10.34
CA VAL A 463 -24.76 6.04 9.97
C VAL A 463 -25.33 6.89 8.86
N ASP A 464 -25.69 8.14 9.18
CA ASP A 464 -25.94 9.17 8.17
C ASP A 464 -24.85 9.00 7.14
N SER A 465 -25.25 8.83 5.88
CA SER A 465 -24.39 8.55 4.74
C SER A 465 -23.09 9.35 4.86
N LEU A 466 -22.03 8.70 5.36
CA LEU A 466 -20.69 9.22 5.17
C LEU A 466 -20.52 9.12 3.67
N ASP A 467 -20.69 10.26 2.98
CA ASP A 467 -20.27 10.43 1.60
C ASP A 467 -18.78 10.10 1.64
N MET A 468 -18.47 8.84 1.36
CA MET A 468 -17.12 8.31 1.21
C MET A 468 -16.54 8.96 -0.04
N ALA A 469 -16.15 10.22 0.10
CA ALA A 469 -15.43 10.96 -0.89
C ALA A 469 -14.04 10.35 -0.94
N TRP A 470 -13.89 9.38 -1.83
CA TRP A 470 -12.58 8.95 -2.28
C TRP A 470 -11.93 10.15 -2.98
N PRO A 471 -10.63 10.40 -2.73
CA PRO A 471 -9.91 11.41 -3.47
C PRO A 471 -10.20 11.28 -4.97
N PRO A 472 -10.39 12.41 -5.70
CA PRO A 472 -10.42 12.35 -7.15
C PRO A 472 -9.13 11.71 -7.68
N ARG A 473 -9.26 10.94 -8.77
CA ARG A 473 -8.13 10.28 -9.44
C ARG A 473 -7.03 11.29 -9.82
N PRO A 474 -5.75 10.92 -9.81
CA PRO A 474 -4.73 11.58 -10.63
C PRO A 474 -5.14 11.63 -12.10
#